data_AF-A0A933YID8-F1
#
_entry.id   AF-A0A933YID8-F1
#
_cell.length_a   1.000
_cell.length_b   1.000
_cell.length_c   1.000
_cell.angle_alpha   90.00
_cell.angle_beta   90.00
_cell.angle_gamma   90.00
#
_symmetry.space_group_name_H-M   'P 1'
#
loop_
_entity.id
_entity.type
_entity.pdbx_description
1 polymer ?
#
loop_
_entity_poly.entity_id
_entity_poly.type
_entity_poly.pdbx_seq_one_letter_code
_entity_poly.pdbx_strand_id
1 'polypeptide(L)'
;MSYEARIRTGVFLAGVFFALYLPWWVTPILILCVLLRFRAWEALVLALCVDLIYMPLSSHWPLFLIGTICVAWLLEPLRSAILP
;
A
#
# COMPACT_ATOMS: atom_id res chain seq x y z
N MET A 1 -16.50 16.53 7.35
CA MET A 1 -15.48 15.51 7.05
C MET A 1 -15.83 14.25 7.82
N SER A 2 -16.25 13.19 7.12
CA SER A 2 -16.67 11.93 7.73
C SER A 2 -15.51 11.27 8.48
N TYR A 3 -15.79 10.64 9.63
CA TYR A 3 -14.80 10.02 10.53
C TYR A 3 -13.85 9.06 9.79
N GLU A 4 -14.36 8.36 8.79
CA GLU A 4 -13.61 7.46 7.91
C GLU A 4 -12.47 8.14 7.14
N ALA A 5 -12.66 9.39 6.71
CA ALA A 5 -11.64 10.13 5.96
C ALA A 5 -10.42 10.43 6.84
N ARG A 6 -10.63 10.72 8.13
CA ARG A 6 -9.55 10.99 9.09
C ARG A 6 -8.72 9.75 9.38
N ILE A 7 -9.36 8.59 9.53
CA ILE A 7 -8.67 7.32 9.74
C ILE A 7 -7.86 6.96 8.48
N ARG A 8 -8.44 7.14 7.29
CA ARG A 8 -7.73 6.92 6.02
C ARG A 8 -6.47 7.76 5.90
N THR A 9 -6.57 9.07 6.13
CA THR A 9 -5.41 9.97 6.07
C THR A 9 -4.36 9.61 7.12
N GLY A 10 -4.78 9.26 8.35
CA GLY A 10 -3.86 8.85 9.41
C GLY A 10 -3.08 7.57 9.06
N VAL A 11 -3.75 6.59 8.46
CA VAL A 11 -3.13 5.32 8.05
C VAL A 11 -2.19 5.52 6.85
N PHE A 12 -2.56 6.36 5.88
CA PHE A 12 -1.69 6.72 4.76
C PHE A 12 -0.42 7.43 5.26
N LEU A 13 -0.57 8.43 6.14
CA LEU A 13 0.57 9.15 6.72
C LEU A 13 1.46 8.23 7.55
N ALA A 14 0.88 7.33 8.35
CA ALA A 14 1.66 6.33 9.07
C ALA A 14 2.41 5.40 8.11
N GLY A 15 1.77 4.94 7.03
CA GLY A 15 2.40 4.12 6.00
C GLY A 15 3.58 4.81 5.34
N VAL A 16 3.44 6.09 4.99
CA VAL A 16 4.54 6.92 4.45
C VAL A 16 5.66 7.12 5.48
N PHE A 17 5.31 7.38 6.74
CA PHE A 17 6.30 7.60 7.80
C PHE A 17 7.12 6.32 8.06
N PHE A 18 6.45 5.17 8.09
CA PHE A 18 7.12 3.88 8.21
C PHE A 18 7.93 3.53 6.96
N ALA A 19 7.46 3.87 5.77
CA ALA A 19 8.21 3.70 4.53
C ALA A 19 9.52 4.51 4.49
N LEU A 20 9.64 5.58 5.27
CA LEU A 20 10.87 6.38 5.33
C LEU A 20 11.83 5.91 6.43
N TYR A 21 11.32 5.35 7.52
CA TYR A 21 12.11 5.01 8.71
C TYR A 21 12.41 3.51 8.86
N LEU A 22 11.68 2.61 8.19
CA LEU A 22 11.88 1.16 8.34
C LEU A 22 12.67 0.53 7.20
N PRO A 23 13.24 -0.66 7.45
CA PRO A 23 13.88 -1.47 6.43
C PRO A 23 12.93 -1.77 5.28
N TRP A 24 13.46 -1.82 4.06
CA TRP A 24 12.74 -2.05 2.80
C TRP A 24 11.77 -3.26 2.79
N TRP A 25 12.02 -4.27 3.61
CA TRP A 25 11.17 -5.46 3.77
C TRP A 25 9.90 -5.23 4.61
N VAL A 26 9.86 -4.21 5.47
CA VAL A 26 8.72 -3.98 6.39
C VAL A 26 7.62 -3.16 5.71
N THR A 27 8.00 -2.28 4.80
CA THR A 27 7.08 -1.46 4.01
C THR A 27 6.04 -2.25 3.20
N PRO A 28 6.38 -3.34 2.49
CA PRO A 28 5.39 -4.16 1.79
C PRO A 28 4.39 -4.87 2.73
N ILE A 29 4.80 -5.25 3.94
CA ILE A 29 3.91 -5.88 4.93
C ILE A 29 2.87 -4.87 5.41
N LEU A 30 3.28 -3.62 5.63
CA LEU A 30 2.39 -2.52 5.96
C LEU A 30 1.44 -2.19 4.80
N ILE A 31 1.94 -2.18 3.56
CA ILE A 31 1.11 -2.02 2.36
C ILE A 31 0.04 -3.12 2.26
N LEU A 32 0.40 -4.37 2.56
CA LEU A 32 -0.53 -5.51 2.68
C LEU A 32 -1.60 -5.30 3.75
N CYS A 33 -1.22 -4.82 4.95
CA CYS A 33 -2.18 -4.48 6.00
C CYS A 33 -3.12 -3.33 5.59
N VAL A 34 -2.63 -2.33 4.86
CA VAL A 34 -3.44 -1.23 4.33
C VAL A 34 -4.38 -1.73 3.22
N LEU A 35 -3.92 -2.63 2.34
CA LEU A 35 -4.74 -3.30 1.33
C LEU A 35 -5.89 -4.10 1.94
N LEU A 36 -5.70 -4.73 3.10
CA LEU A 36 -6.79 -5.45 3.72
C LEU A 36 -7.92 -4.52 4.22
N ARG A 37 -7.63 -3.24 4.46
CA ARG A 37 -8.60 -2.33 5.13
C ARG A 37 -9.08 -1.15 4.28
N PHE A 38 -8.31 -0.68 3.30
CA PHE A 38 -8.63 0.53 2.53
C PHE A 38 -8.50 0.35 1.02
N ARG A 39 -9.24 1.16 0.25
CA ARG A 39 -9.38 1.10 -1.21
C ARG A 39 -8.02 0.99 -1.92
N ALA A 40 -7.95 0.12 -2.93
CA ALA A 40 -6.72 -0.35 -3.60
C ALA A 40 -5.76 0.76 -4.09
N TRP A 41 -6.27 1.95 -4.41
CA TRP A 41 -5.50 3.06 -4.96
C TRP A 41 -4.44 3.63 -4.01
N GLU A 42 -4.71 3.74 -2.70
CA GLU A 42 -3.74 4.31 -1.74
C GLU A 42 -2.52 3.39 -1.58
N ALA A 43 -2.75 2.08 -1.57
CA ALA A 43 -1.71 1.08 -1.50
C ALA A 43 -0.85 1.03 -2.77
N LEU A 44 -1.46 1.20 -3.94
CA LEU A 44 -0.75 1.32 -5.21
C LEU A 44 0.19 2.53 -5.24
N VAL A 45 -0.29 3.69 -4.78
CA VAL A 45 0.54 4.90 -4.69
C VAL A 45 1.69 4.69 -3.71
N LEU A 46 1.43 4.06 -2.56
CA LEU A 46 2.46 3.77 -1.57
C LEU A 46 3.51 2.78 -2.10
N ALA A 47 3.08 1.71 -2.78
CA ALA A 47 3.97 0.75 -3.42
C ALA A 47 4.84 1.41 -4.50
N LEU A 48 4.26 2.32 -5.29
CA LEU A 48 5.01 3.09 -6.27
C LEU A 48 6.05 4.01 -5.61
N CYS A 49 5.70 4.66 -4.50
CA CYS A 49 6.66 5.47 -3.73
C CYS A 49 7.81 4.61 -3.20
N VAL A 50 7.53 3.39 -2.74
CA VAL A 50 8.56 2.45 -2.26
C VAL A 50 9.48 2.01 -3.39
N ASP A 51 8.93 1.64 -4.55
CA ASP A 51 9.76 1.34 -5.72
C ASP A 51 10.63 2.55 -6.08
N LEU A 52 10.08 3.77 -6.13
CA LEU A 52 10.87 4.98 -6.44
C LEU A 52 11.98 5.29 -5.42
N ILE A 53 11.75 5.02 -4.13
CA ILE A 53 12.70 5.31 -3.05
C ILE A 53 13.79 4.24 -2.96
N TYR A 54 13.40 2.96 -3.03
CA TYR A 54 14.29 1.83 -2.75
C TYR A 54 14.81 1.12 -4.00
N MET A 55 14.10 1.17 -5.12
CA MET A 55 14.46 0.52 -6.38
C MET A 55 14.22 1.45 -7.58
N PRO A 56 15.08 2.45 -7.81
CA PRO A 56 14.89 3.42 -8.89
C PRO A 56 14.68 2.70 -10.23
N LEU A 57 13.61 3.10 -10.94
CA LEU A 57 13.11 2.53 -12.21
C LEU A 57 14.17 2.39 -13.32
N SER A 58 15.31 3.07 -13.17
CA SER A 58 16.42 3.02 -14.11
C SER A 58 17.23 1.72 -14.07
N SER A 59 17.10 0.89 -13.02
CA SER A 59 17.86 -0.37 -12.92
C SER A 59 17.01 -1.63 -12.75
N HIS A 60 15.76 -1.51 -12.30
CA HIS A 60 14.94 -2.69 -11.97
C HIS A 60 13.46 -2.44 -12.26
N TRP A 61 12.72 -3.54 -12.40
CA TRP A 61 11.26 -3.53 -12.52
C TRP A 61 10.64 -3.16 -11.17
N PRO A 62 9.49 -2.44 -11.15
CA PRO A 62 8.81 -2.04 -9.92
C PRO A 62 8.10 -3.25 -9.28
N LEU A 63 8.89 -4.12 -8.64
CA LEU A 63 8.44 -5.40 -8.09
C LEU A 63 7.41 -5.19 -6.97
N PHE A 64 7.54 -4.10 -6.20
CA PHE A 64 6.60 -3.81 -5.12
C PHE A 64 5.23 -3.39 -5.66
N LEU A 65 5.19 -2.57 -6.70
CA LEU A 65 3.97 -2.19 -7.41
C LEU A 65 3.30 -3.43 -8.00
N ILE A 66 4.04 -4.28 -8.70
CA ILE A 66 3.51 -5.49 -9.34
C ILE A 66 2.95 -6.45 -8.29
N GLY A 67 3.70 -6.71 -7.21
CA GLY A 67 3.22 -7.53 -6.09
C GLY A 67 1.96 -6.96 -5.44
N THR A 68 1.91 -5.64 -5.27
CA THR A 68 0.74 -4.94 -4.72
C THR A 68 -0.47 -5.05 -5.64
N ILE A 69 -0.30 -4.98 -6.96
CA ILE A 69 -1.36 -5.20 -7.95
C ILE A 69 -1.91 -6.63 -7.83
N CYS A 70 -1.03 -7.64 -7.80
CA CYS A 70 -1.44 -9.04 -7.67
C CYS A 70 -2.21 -9.29 -6.37
N VAL A 71 -1.72 -8.75 -5.26
CA VAL A 71 -2.37 -8.85 -3.94
C VAL A 71 -3.71 -8.10 -3.92
N ALA A 72 -3.78 -6.90 -4.50
CA ALA A 72 -5.00 -6.12 -4.60
C ALA A 72 -6.09 -6.89 -5.36
N TRP A 73 -5.73 -7.49 -6.50
CA TRP A 73 -6.62 -8.34 -7.29
C TRP A 73 -7.08 -9.59 -6.53
N LEU A 74 -6.17 -10.24 -5.78
CA LEU A 74 -6.51 -11.41 -4.98
C LEU A 74 -7.42 -11.07 -3.79
N LEU A 75 -7.26 -9.88 -3.21
CA LEU A 75 -8.06 -9.39 -2.08
C LEU A 75 -9.35 -8.68 -2.50
N GLU A 76 -9.50 -8.33 -3.78
CA GLU A 76 -10.74 -7.77 -4.35
C GLU A 76 -11.98 -8.62 -4.02
N PRO A 77 -12.01 -9.96 -4.26
CA PRO A 77 -13.15 -10.80 -3.88
C PRO A 77 -13.34 -10.93 -2.37
N LEU A 78 -12.27 -10.79 -1.58
CA LEU A 78 -12.37 -10.84 -0.11
C LEU A 78 -12.98 -9.55 0.46
N ARG A 79 -12.69 -8.40 -0.16
CA ARG A 79 -13.27 -7.11 0.24
C ARG A 79 -14.75 -7.03 -0.05
N SER A 80 -15.20 -7.50 -1.21
CA SER A 80 -16.63 -7.51 -1.54
C SER A 80 -17.44 -8.43 -0.62
N ALA A 81 -16.79 -9.40 0.03
CA ALA A 81 -17.41 -10.25 1.04
C ALA A 81 -17.44 -9.63 2.45
N ILE A 82 -16.47 -8.77 2.79
CA ILE A 82 -16.32 -8.20 4.15
C ILE A 82 -16.98 -6.82 4.29
N LEU A 83 -17.02 -6.02 3.22
CA LEU A 83 -17.61 -4.70 3.17
C LEU A 83 -18.84 -4.73 2.24
N PRO A 84 -20.03 -5.12 2.73
CA PRO A 84 -21.28 -4.98 1.98
C PRO A 84 -21.64 -3.50 1.75
#